data_AF-A0A816DQ51-F1
#
_entry.id   AF-A0A816DQ51-F1
#
_cell.length_a   1.000
_cell.length_b   1.000
_cell.length_c   1.000
_cell.angle_alpha   90.00
_cell.angle_beta   90.00
_cell.angle_gamma   90.00
#
_symmetry.space_group_name_H-M   'P 1'
#
loop_
_entity.id
_entity.type
_entity.pdbx_description
1 polymer ?
#
loop_
_entity_poly.entity_id
_entity_poly.type
_entity_poly.pdbx_seq_one_letter_code
_entity_poly.pdbx_strand_id
1 'polypeptide(L)'
;MKKRAAQETLPIPQIYSQEIVKIRIDNPTLDTGSFFPLLDSIDASLYRRRAKNYPKLPTNVEDFVLPDGWKLGLHGEPFLLVDETYGKNRLLMFASDWSIRFLSSCSQWHSDGTFKCRPLLFEQVYILFGFNNFMIPCVYCLRTKKDENVYVKILQHLLTIASQKGVILNPTRITCDFELATINAFRAIFNAVHISGCFFHYAQSLWRKVQELGLTRLVNPSNARRSSKFSNEARKNAKDWFMAAIGLALIPPNLVEKTWIEAMDEKTPTHRSSVKFNDYMVSTYVDITSSRYPMELWNVNDALRKNLPRTNNHVEGYNGRLGSLFPVHPHLFRFIECLRDEHVYQHHLAEQSRAHVANTGSFFAVNRGIYPFCGNGSR
;
A
#
# COMPACT_ATOMS: atom_id res chain seq x y z
N MET A 1 -31.45 -6.00 -9.76
CA MET A 1 -30.49 -5.54 -8.72
C MET A 1 -30.35 -6.44 -7.47
N LYS A 2 -31.29 -6.50 -6.50
CA LYS A 2 -31.07 -7.23 -5.20
C LYS A 2 -30.66 -8.71 -5.34
N LYS A 3 -31.20 -9.42 -6.34
CA LYS A 3 -30.83 -10.81 -6.65
C LYS A 3 -29.38 -10.93 -7.13
N ARG A 4 -28.98 -10.10 -8.10
CA ARG A 4 -27.60 -9.98 -8.59
C ARG A 4 -26.63 -9.56 -7.48
N ALA A 5 -27.04 -8.59 -6.66
CA ALA A 5 -26.28 -8.21 -5.48
C ALA A 5 -26.10 -9.38 -4.51
N ALA A 6 -27.03 -10.33 -4.40
CA ALA A 6 -26.82 -11.51 -3.57
C ALA A 6 -25.87 -12.54 -4.22
N GLN A 7 -25.97 -12.74 -5.54
CA GLN A 7 -25.38 -13.88 -6.23
C GLN A 7 -24.03 -13.61 -6.89
N GLU A 8 -23.76 -12.37 -7.30
CA GLU A 8 -22.55 -12.03 -8.05
C GLU A 8 -21.44 -11.49 -7.14
N THR A 9 -20.18 -11.72 -7.53
CA THR A 9 -18.99 -11.20 -6.85
C THR A 9 -18.66 -9.76 -7.23
N LEU A 10 -19.19 -9.27 -8.37
CA LEU A 10 -18.95 -7.92 -8.88
C LEU A 10 -19.22 -6.82 -7.83
N PRO A 11 -18.46 -5.72 -7.82
CA PRO A 11 -18.73 -4.55 -6.98
C PRO A 11 -20.18 -4.07 -7.15
N ILE A 12 -20.84 -3.70 -6.04
CA ILE A 12 -22.22 -3.19 -6.08
C ILE A 12 -22.37 -1.98 -7.01
N PRO A 13 -21.42 -1.01 -7.05
CA PRO A 13 -21.49 0.08 -8.02
C PRO A 13 -21.50 -0.41 -9.47
N GLN A 14 -20.73 -1.45 -9.79
CA GLN A 14 -20.69 -2.02 -11.14
C GLN A 14 -21.98 -2.76 -11.49
N ILE A 15 -22.55 -3.53 -10.55
CA ILE A 15 -23.86 -4.17 -10.74
C ILE A 15 -24.94 -3.11 -10.97
N TYR A 16 -24.92 -2.03 -10.18
CA TYR A 16 -25.84 -0.91 -10.35
C TYR A 16 -25.69 -0.31 -11.75
N SER A 17 -24.49 0.10 -12.16
CA SER A 17 -24.26 0.67 -13.49
C SER A 17 -24.71 -0.26 -14.63
N GLN A 18 -24.43 -1.57 -14.54
CA GLN A 18 -24.86 -2.54 -15.55
C GLN A 18 -26.38 -2.67 -15.62
N GLU A 19 -27.08 -2.64 -14.48
CA GLU A 19 -28.54 -2.72 -14.44
C GLU A 19 -29.18 -1.45 -15.00
N ILE A 20 -28.62 -0.27 -14.69
CA ILE A 20 -29.09 1.00 -15.27
C ILE A 20 -28.92 0.99 -16.79
N VAL A 21 -27.75 0.58 -17.29
CA VAL A 21 -27.48 0.47 -18.73
C VAL A 21 -28.45 -0.51 -19.39
N LYS A 22 -28.66 -1.70 -18.80
CA LYS A 22 -29.59 -2.70 -19.33
C LYS A 22 -31.01 -2.16 -19.45
N ILE A 23 -31.53 -1.55 -18.39
CA ILE A 23 -32.90 -1.01 -18.38
C ILE A 23 -33.03 0.12 -19.43
N ARG A 24 -31.99 0.93 -19.62
CA ARG A 24 -31.97 2.00 -20.62
C ARG A 24 -32.01 1.46 -22.06
N ILE A 25 -31.29 0.38 -22.32
CA ILE A 25 -31.34 -0.31 -23.62
C ILE A 25 -32.74 -0.89 -23.85
N ASP A 26 -33.31 -1.53 -22.83
CA ASP A 26 -34.64 -2.15 -22.92
C ASP A 26 -35.76 -1.10 -23.01
N ASN A 27 -35.52 0.16 -22.61
CA ASN A 27 -36.53 1.23 -22.56
C ASN A 27 -35.93 2.60 -22.99
N PRO A 28 -35.78 2.84 -24.31
CA PRO A 28 -35.06 4.00 -24.84
C PRO A 28 -35.69 5.37 -24.51
N THR A 29 -36.99 5.39 -24.18
CA THR A 29 -37.78 6.60 -23.95
C THR A 29 -37.87 6.99 -22.47
N LEU A 30 -37.33 6.18 -21.54
CA LEU A 30 -37.36 6.46 -20.10
C LEU A 30 -36.45 7.64 -19.75
N ASP A 31 -37.02 8.68 -19.14
CA ASP A 31 -36.24 9.77 -18.54
C ASP A 31 -35.48 9.26 -17.31
N THR A 32 -34.16 9.26 -17.43
CA THR A 32 -33.24 8.66 -16.46
C THR A 32 -33.09 9.46 -15.17
N GLY A 33 -33.51 10.73 -15.13
CA GLY A 33 -33.25 11.62 -13.99
C GLY A 33 -34.13 11.35 -12.76
N SER A 34 -35.33 10.80 -12.95
CA SER A 34 -36.34 10.67 -11.90
C SER A 34 -36.71 9.22 -11.56
N PHE A 35 -36.46 8.27 -12.47
CA PHE A 35 -36.90 6.88 -12.32
C PHE A 35 -35.92 5.97 -11.57
N PHE A 36 -34.64 6.33 -11.51
CA PHE A 36 -33.62 5.48 -10.92
C PHE A 36 -33.23 5.95 -9.52
N PRO A 37 -33.33 5.08 -8.49
CA PRO A 37 -32.84 5.44 -7.18
C PRO A 37 -31.33 5.65 -7.24
N LEU A 38 -30.84 6.76 -6.67
CA LEU A 38 -29.41 7.01 -6.55
C LEU A 38 -28.71 5.83 -5.87
N LEU A 39 -27.51 5.47 -6.30
CA LEU A 39 -26.75 4.37 -5.71
C LEU A 39 -26.65 4.51 -4.18
N ASP A 40 -26.31 5.71 -3.70
CA ASP A 40 -26.19 6.04 -2.28
C ASP A 40 -27.49 5.83 -1.48
N SER A 41 -28.65 5.81 -2.15
CA SER A 41 -29.95 5.56 -1.51
C SER A 41 -30.26 4.06 -1.33
N ILE A 42 -29.60 3.19 -2.10
CA ILE A 42 -29.90 1.74 -2.12
C ILE A 42 -28.70 0.85 -1.79
N ASP A 43 -27.48 1.38 -1.81
CA ASP A 43 -26.24 0.63 -1.62
C ASP A 43 -26.24 -0.18 -0.31
N ALA A 44 -26.64 0.41 0.81
CA ALA A 44 -26.73 -0.25 2.10
C ALA A 44 -27.75 -1.39 2.09
N SER A 45 -28.82 -1.29 1.31
CA SER A 45 -29.78 -2.39 1.12
C SER A 45 -29.17 -3.54 0.32
N LEU A 46 -28.42 -3.22 -0.74
CA LEU A 46 -27.75 -4.19 -1.60
C LEU A 46 -26.61 -4.92 -0.86
N TYR A 47 -25.77 -4.19 -0.14
CA TYR A 47 -24.71 -4.76 0.70
C TYR A 47 -25.30 -5.63 1.83
N ARG A 48 -26.35 -5.18 2.51
CA ARG A 48 -27.06 -6.02 3.51
C ARG A 48 -27.64 -7.27 2.90
N ARG A 49 -28.22 -7.20 1.70
CA ARG A 49 -28.78 -8.37 1.01
C ARG A 49 -27.68 -9.37 0.65
N ARG A 50 -26.51 -8.91 0.19
CA ARG A 50 -25.34 -9.77 -0.07
C ARG A 50 -24.83 -10.42 1.21
N ALA A 51 -24.72 -9.65 2.30
CA ALA A 51 -24.20 -10.14 3.57
C ALA A 51 -25.02 -11.29 4.17
N LYS A 52 -26.32 -11.40 3.86
CA LYS A 52 -27.19 -12.49 4.33
C LYS A 52 -26.80 -13.88 3.80
N ASN A 53 -25.98 -13.95 2.75
CA ASN A 53 -25.47 -15.23 2.23
C ASN A 53 -24.26 -15.75 3.00
N TYR A 54 -23.67 -14.93 3.86
CA TYR A 54 -22.53 -15.31 4.67
C TYR A 54 -22.96 -15.67 6.10
N PRO A 55 -22.16 -16.50 6.80
CA PRO A 55 -22.35 -16.70 8.23
C PRO A 55 -22.33 -15.38 8.98
N LYS A 56 -23.15 -15.28 10.02
CA LYS A 56 -23.17 -14.10 10.90
C LYS A 56 -21.80 -13.95 11.55
N LEU A 57 -21.24 -12.76 11.47
CA LEU A 57 -20.03 -12.40 12.21
C LEU A 57 -20.39 -12.09 13.67
N PRO A 58 -19.57 -12.53 14.64
CA PRO A 58 -19.72 -12.11 16.02
C PRO A 58 -19.36 -10.64 16.19
N THR A 59 -19.65 -10.10 17.37
CA THR A 59 -19.22 -8.75 17.75
C THR A 59 -17.72 -8.71 18.06
N ASN A 60 -17.21 -9.73 18.76
CA ASN A 60 -15.80 -9.82 19.12
C ASN A 60 -15.05 -10.80 18.22
N VAL A 61 -13.80 -10.49 17.92
CA VAL A 61 -12.94 -11.29 17.04
C VAL A 61 -12.53 -12.64 17.64
N GLU A 62 -12.52 -12.75 18.97
CA GLU A 62 -12.23 -13.98 19.71
C GLU A 62 -13.33 -15.04 19.55
N ASP A 63 -14.58 -14.60 19.41
CA ASP A 63 -15.75 -15.47 19.21
C ASP A 63 -15.86 -15.97 17.76
N PHE A 64 -15.03 -15.44 16.86
CA PHE A 64 -15.10 -15.79 15.46
C PHE A 64 -14.53 -17.20 15.22
N VAL A 65 -15.23 -18.01 14.43
CA VAL A 65 -14.70 -19.29 13.97
C VAL A 65 -14.79 -19.31 12.46
N LEU A 66 -13.64 -19.40 11.80
CA LEU A 66 -13.59 -19.51 10.36
C LEU A 66 -13.86 -20.99 9.97
N PRO A 67 -14.93 -21.30 9.23
CA PRO A 67 -15.22 -22.68 8.83
C PRO A 67 -14.15 -23.22 7.88
N ASP A 68 -13.93 -24.53 7.87
CA ASP A 68 -12.77 -25.15 7.19
C ASP A 68 -12.71 -24.90 5.68
N GLY A 69 -13.86 -24.92 4.99
CA GLY A 69 -13.94 -24.57 3.57
C GLY A 69 -13.46 -23.14 3.26
N TRP A 70 -13.36 -22.28 4.29
CA TRP A 70 -12.85 -20.92 4.15
C TRP A 70 -11.34 -20.77 4.36
N LYS A 71 -10.67 -21.83 4.78
CA LYS A 71 -9.22 -21.90 4.97
C LYS A 71 -8.48 -22.31 3.70
N LEU A 72 -9.21 -22.74 2.67
CA LEU A 72 -8.67 -23.28 1.42
C LEU A 72 -8.65 -22.24 0.30
N GLY A 73 -7.74 -22.42 -0.67
CA GLY A 73 -7.65 -21.69 -1.92
C GLY A 73 -8.66 -22.17 -2.96
N LEU A 74 -8.53 -21.72 -4.20
CA LEU A 74 -9.48 -22.05 -5.28
C LEU A 74 -9.39 -23.51 -5.74
N HIS A 75 -8.27 -24.19 -5.49
CA HIS A 75 -8.05 -25.59 -5.89
C HIS A 75 -8.04 -26.55 -4.69
N GLY A 76 -8.52 -26.11 -3.52
CA GLY A 76 -8.60 -26.93 -2.31
C GLY A 76 -7.30 -27.00 -1.50
N GLU A 77 -6.26 -26.29 -1.92
CA GLU A 77 -4.99 -26.16 -1.20
C GLU A 77 -5.13 -25.27 0.05
N PRO A 78 -4.29 -25.44 1.08
CA PRO A 78 -4.27 -24.52 2.22
C PRO A 78 -3.95 -23.09 1.77
N PHE A 79 -4.79 -22.12 2.15
CA PHE A 79 -4.58 -20.71 1.87
C PHE A 79 -4.50 -19.87 3.15
N LEU A 80 -5.29 -20.19 4.17
CA LEU A 80 -5.06 -19.68 5.52
C LEU A 80 -3.99 -20.55 6.18
N LEU A 81 -2.83 -19.95 6.46
CA LEU A 81 -1.69 -20.65 7.04
C LEU A 81 -1.55 -20.39 8.55
N VAL A 82 -2.07 -19.26 9.04
CA VAL A 82 -2.07 -18.93 10.47
C VAL A 82 -3.45 -18.44 10.86
N ASP A 83 -3.96 -18.97 11.97
CA ASP A 83 -5.09 -18.46 12.71
C ASP A 83 -4.73 -18.49 14.19
N GLU A 84 -4.15 -17.40 14.69
CA GLU A 84 -3.67 -17.29 16.07
C GLU A 84 -4.49 -16.26 16.84
N THR A 85 -5.08 -16.68 17.96
CA THR A 85 -5.74 -15.79 18.94
C THR A 85 -4.84 -15.64 20.18
N TYR A 86 -4.61 -14.41 20.63
CA TYR A 86 -3.80 -14.07 21.79
C TYR A 86 -4.47 -12.96 22.62
N GLY A 87 -5.15 -13.39 23.68
CA GLY A 87 -6.06 -12.54 24.44
C GLY A 87 -7.23 -12.11 23.55
N LYS A 88 -7.50 -10.80 23.51
CA LYS A 88 -8.56 -10.20 22.68
C LYS A 88 -8.13 -9.91 21.23
N ASN A 89 -6.94 -10.35 20.86
CA ASN A 89 -6.37 -10.09 19.55
C ASN A 89 -6.29 -11.38 18.76
N ARG A 90 -6.33 -11.22 17.44
CA ARG A 90 -6.21 -12.29 16.47
C ARG A 90 -5.37 -11.85 15.27
N LEU A 91 -4.65 -12.81 14.72
CA LEU A 91 -3.89 -12.74 13.48
C LEU A 91 -4.36 -13.86 12.54
N LEU A 92 -4.83 -13.48 11.36
CA LEU A 92 -5.03 -14.40 10.24
C LEU A 92 -3.97 -14.13 9.17
N MET A 93 -3.26 -15.16 8.73
CA MET A 93 -2.28 -15.06 7.64
C MET A 93 -2.72 -15.91 6.46
N PHE A 94 -2.84 -15.28 5.30
CA PHE A 94 -3.17 -15.92 4.03
C PHE A 94 -1.99 -15.89 3.08
N ALA A 95 -1.62 -17.05 2.55
CA ALA A 95 -0.62 -17.22 1.51
C ALA A 95 -0.77 -18.59 0.84
N SER A 96 -0.27 -18.72 -0.37
CA SER A 96 -0.16 -20.01 -1.08
C SER A 96 1.25 -20.57 -0.96
N ASP A 97 1.44 -21.87 -1.22
CA ASP A 97 2.79 -22.46 -1.33
C ASP A 97 3.64 -21.72 -2.38
N TRP A 98 3.06 -21.44 -3.55
CA TRP A 98 3.73 -20.71 -4.63
C TRP A 98 4.22 -19.34 -4.17
N SER A 99 3.39 -18.58 -3.45
CA SER A 99 3.76 -17.21 -3.04
C SER A 99 4.84 -17.19 -1.95
N ILE A 100 4.88 -18.18 -1.07
CA ILE A 100 5.99 -18.34 -0.11
C ILE A 100 7.30 -18.67 -0.84
N ARG A 101 7.26 -19.58 -1.82
CA ARG A 101 8.42 -19.91 -2.66
C ARG A 101 8.85 -18.72 -3.52
N PHE A 102 7.91 -17.98 -4.09
CA PHE A 102 8.19 -16.74 -4.82
C PHE A 102 8.91 -15.74 -3.91
N LEU A 103 8.37 -15.50 -2.71
CA LEU A 103 8.96 -14.59 -1.74
C LEU A 103 10.38 -15.01 -1.33
N SER A 104 10.66 -16.32 -1.20
CA SER A 104 12.03 -16.82 -0.97
C SER A 104 13.00 -16.57 -2.10
N SER A 105 12.50 -16.42 -3.34
CA SER A 105 13.34 -16.08 -4.50
C SER A 105 13.62 -14.58 -4.64
N CYS A 106 12.93 -13.75 -3.85
CA CYS A 106 13.05 -12.29 -3.92
C CYS A 106 14.12 -11.79 -2.94
N SER A 107 15.15 -11.13 -3.47
CA SER A 107 16.15 -10.42 -2.67
C SER A 107 15.63 -9.10 -2.10
N GLN A 108 14.56 -8.55 -2.68
CA GLN A 108 13.92 -7.31 -2.24
C GLN A 108 12.45 -7.57 -1.90
N TRP A 109 12.06 -7.15 -0.70
CA TRP A 109 10.67 -7.19 -0.26
C TRP A 109 10.13 -5.78 -0.05
N HIS A 110 8.81 -5.66 -0.17
CA HIS A 110 8.08 -4.46 0.21
C HIS A 110 6.98 -4.83 1.20
N SER A 111 6.58 -3.89 2.04
CA SER A 111 5.45 -4.11 2.94
C SER A 111 4.61 -2.86 3.10
N ASP A 112 3.30 -3.03 3.18
CA ASP A 112 2.37 -1.93 3.39
C ASP A 112 1.11 -2.41 4.10
N GLY A 113 0.46 -1.50 4.82
CA GLY A 113 -0.75 -1.76 5.57
C GLY A 113 -1.90 -0.87 5.12
N THR A 114 -2.97 -1.46 4.60
CA THR A 114 -4.17 -0.75 4.13
C THR A 114 -5.33 -0.83 5.12
N PHE A 115 -5.99 0.31 5.33
CA PHE A 115 -7.10 0.47 6.28
C PHE A 115 -8.48 0.52 5.61
N LYS A 116 -8.53 0.87 4.31
CA LYS A 116 -9.81 1.16 3.64
C LYS A 116 -10.61 -0.10 3.35
N CYS A 117 -9.95 -1.16 2.93
CA CYS A 117 -10.56 -2.43 2.54
C CYS A 117 -10.53 -3.51 3.65
N ARG A 118 -10.20 -3.14 4.90
CA ARG A 118 -10.14 -4.08 6.02
C ARG A 118 -11.53 -4.47 6.54
N PRO A 119 -11.83 -5.76 6.77
CA PRO A 119 -13.04 -6.19 7.47
C PRO A 119 -13.13 -5.59 8.88
N LEU A 120 -14.34 -5.24 9.36
CA LEU A 120 -14.52 -4.51 10.63
C LEU A 120 -13.92 -5.19 11.86
N LEU A 121 -13.87 -6.53 11.88
CA LEU A 121 -13.30 -7.30 12.99
C LEU A 121 -11.77 -7.12 13.17
N PHE A 122 -11.08 -6.64 12.15
CA PHE A 122 -9.62 -6.47 12.14
C PHE A 122 -9.29 -5.00 11.97
N GLU A 123 -8.17 -4.49 12.47
CA GLU A 123 -7.76 -3.08 12.37
C GLU A 123 -7.13 -2.71 11.02
N GLN A 124 -6.46 -3.67 10.37
CA GLN A 124 -5.69 -3.42 9.16
C GLN A 124 -5.50 -4.71 8.36
N VAL A 125 -5.34 -4.56 7.04
CA VAL A 125 -4.76 -5.59 6.16
C VAL A 125 -3.30 -5.22 5.94
N TYR A 126 -2.37 -6.03 6.44
CA TYR A 126 -0.94 -5.87 6.20
C TYR A 126 -0.49 -6.84 5.12
N ILE A 127 0.32 -6.37 4.18
CA ILE A 127 0.68 -7.14 2.98
C ILE A 127 2.20 -7.12 2.81
N LEU A 128 2.79 -8.30 2.62
CA LEU A 128 4.17 -8.45 2.21
C LEU A 128 4.23 -8.77 0.73
N PHE A 129 5.12 -8.08 0.03
CA PHE A 129 5.34 -8.20 -1.40
C PHE A 129 6.76 -8.69 -1.67
N GLY A 130 6.88 -9.59 -2.64
CA GLY A 130 8.17 -9.95 -3.23
C GLY A 130 8.42 -9.15 -4.49
N PHE A 131 9.62 -8.59 -4.64
CA PHE A 131 10.08 -7.99 -5.89
C PHE A 131 11.10 -8.89 -6.56
N ASN A 132 10.77 -9.32 -7.78
CA ASN A 132 11.71 -9.95 -8.71
C ASN A 132 11.27 -9.52 -10.11
N ASN A 133 11.82 -8.42 -10.61
CA ASN A 133 11.43 -7.75 -11.86
C ASN A 133 10.03 -7.11 -11.87
N PHE A 134 9.11 -7.70 -11.13
CA PHE A 134 7.75 -7.24 -10.90
C PHE A 134 7.41 -7.43 -9.42
N MET A 135 6.40 -6.67 -8.95
CA MET A 135 5.97 -6.66 -7.56
C MET A 135 4.76 -7.57 -7.38
N ILE A 136 4.87 -8.60 -6.54
CA ILE A 136 3.75 -9.54 -6.26
C ILE A 136 3.39 -9.51 -4.78
N PRO A 137 2.11 -9.29 -4.44
CA PRO A 137 1.64 -9.50 -3.07
C PRO A 137 1.68 -11.00 -2.74
N CYS A 138 2.45 -11.36 -1.71
CA CYS A 138 2.75 -12.76 -1.40
C CYS A 138 2.03 -13.28 -0.16
N VAL A 139 1.89 -12.41 0.85
CA VAL A 139 1.33 -12.74 2.16
C VAL A 139 0.40 -11.62 2.60
N TYR A 140 -0.81 -12.00 3.03
CA TYR A 140 -1.81 -11.06 3.55
C TYR A 140 -2.11 -11.39 5.00
N CYS A 141 -2.01 -10.39 5.86
CA CYS A 141 -2.26 -10.52 7.29
C CYS A 141 -3.45 -9.65 7.69
N LEU A 142 -4.51 -10.26 8.21
CA LEU A 142 -5.55 -9.55 8.94
C LEU A 142 -5.18 -9.53 10.41
N ARG A 143 -5.06 -8.33 10.98
CA ARG A 143 -4.61 -8.12 12.36
C ARG A 143 -5.53 -7.16 13.09
N THR A 144 -5.71 -7.44 14.38
CA THR A 144 -6.58 -6.69 15.32
C THR A 144 -5.81 -5.66 16.14
N LYS A 145 -4.47 -5.68 16.08
CA LYS A 145 -3.64 -4.74 16.83
C LYS A 145 -2.43 -4.28 16.04
N LYS A 146 -2.09 -3.02 16.27
CA LYS A 146 -0.98 -2.16 15.85
C LYS A 146 0.50 -2.26 16.22
N ASP A 147 0.95 -3.23 16.99
CA ASP A 147 2.25 -3.10 17.67
C ASP A 147 3.39 -3.93 17.08
N GLU A 148 4.59 -3.68 17.59
CA GLU A 148 5.84 -4.35 17.22
C GLU A 148 5.75 -5.86 17.41
N ASN A 149 5.19 -6.31 18.53
CA ASN A 149 5.03 -7.73 18.84
C ASN A 149 4.20 -8.47 17.78
N VAL A 150 3.15 -7.84 17.25
CA VAL A 150 2.36 -8.44 16.17
C VAL A 150 3.17 -8.55 14.87
N TYR A 151 3.99 -7.55 14.52
CA TYR A 151 4.87 -7.67 13.34
C TYR A 151 5.92 -8.76 13.53
N VAL A 152 6.54 -8.84 14.71
CA VAL A 152 7.48 -9.93 15.06
C VAL A 152 6.80 -11.29 14.89
N LYS A 153 5.58 -11.46 15.42
CA LYS A 153 4.79 -12.70 15.26
C LYS A 153 4.53 -13.04 13.79
N ILE A 154 4.11 -12.06 12.98
CA ILE A 154 3.90 -12.25 11.53
C ILE A 154 5.16 -12.82 10.89
N LEU A 155 6.32 -12.23 11.17
CA LEU A 155 7.58 -12.66 10.58
C LEU A 155 8.05 -14.02 11.10
N GLN A 156 7.87 -14.32 12.39
CA GLN A 156 8.20 -15.63 12.98
C GLN A 156 7.36 -16.76 12.39
N HIS A 157 6.05 -16.55 12.25
CA HIS A 157 5.16 -17.50 11.57
C HIS A 157 5.59 -17.71 10.13
N LEU A 158 5.91 -16.63 9.42
CA LEU A 158 6.36 -16.69 8.04
C LEU A 158 7.66 -17.50 7.89
N LEU A 159 8.65 -17.31 8.78
CA LEU A 159 9.87 -18.12 8.81
C LEU A 159 9.58 -19.59 9.11
N THR A 160 8.67 -19.88 10.04
CA THR A 160 8.28 -21.25 10.40
C THR A 160 7.62 -21.95 9.20
N ILE A 161 6.68 -21.27 8.54
CA ILE A 161 6.00 -21.76 7.34
C ILE A 161 7.01 -22.01 6.21
N ALA A 162 7.95 -21.10 6.00
CA ALA A 162 8.99 -21.26 4.99
C ALA A 162 9.88 -22.49 5.28
N SER A 163 10.31 -22.66 6.53
CA SER A 163 11.08 -23.81 6.97
C SER A 163 10.32 -25.12 6.75
N GLN A 164 9.02 -25.18 7.09
CA GLN A 164 8.18 -26.35 6.85
C GLN A 164 8.05 -26.70 5.36
N LYS A 165 8.15 -25.69 4.48
CA LYS A 165 8.11 -25.85 3.01
C LYS A 165 9.47 -26.13 2.38
N GLY A 166 10.53 -26.19 3.19
CA GLY A 166 11.90 -26.42 2.74
C GLY A 166 12.50 -25.24 1.98
N VAL A 167 12.07 -24.01 2.27
CA VAL A 167 12.63 -22.79 1.67
C VAL A 167 13.17 -21.84 2.73
N ILE A 168 14.14 -21.02 2.34
CA ILE A 168 14.79 -20.05 3.21
C ILE A 168 14.38 -18.65 2.76
N LEU A 169 13.91 -17.83 3.70
CA LEU A 169 13.62 -16.42 3.45
C LEU A 169 14.82 -15.58 3.85
N ASN A 170 15.48 -14.98 2.87
CA ASN A 170 16.69 -14.18 3.09
C ASN A 170 16.69 -12.88 2.26
N PRO A 171 15.80 -11.92 2.56
CA PRO A 171 15.79 -10.64 1.86
C PRO A 171 17.05 -9.83 2.17
N THR A 172 17.64 -9.24 1.15
CA THR A 172 18.77 -8.30 1.27
C THR A 172 18.30 -6.86 1.50
N ARG A 173 17.09 -6.54 1.02
CA ARG A 173 16.47 -5.22 1.17
C ARG A 173 14.99 -5.34 1.48
N ILE A 174 14.51 -4.55 2.42
CA ILE A 174 13.09 -4.43 2.75
C ILE A 174 12.70 -2.96 2.68
N THR A 175 11.68 -2.65 1.88
CA THR A 175 11.08 -1.33 1.80
C THR A 175 9.74 -1.31 2.53
N CYS A 176 9.56 -0.42 3.50
CA CYS A 176 8.33 -0.32 4.28
C CYS A 176 7.95 1.13 4.55
N ASP A 177 6.85 1.33 5.27
CA ASP A 177 6.49 2.64 5.80
C ASP A 177 7.40 3.03 6.95
N PHE A 178 7.40 4.32 7.31
CA PHE A 178 8.15 4.86 8.44
C PHE A 178 7.54 4.49 9.81
N GLU A 179 6.91 3.31 9.91
CA GLU A 179 6.35 2.79 11.16
C GLU A 179 7.45 2.08 11.95
N LEU A 180 7.81 2.65 13.11
CA LEU A 180 8.92 2.15 13.93
C LEU A 180 8.71 0.70 14.38
N ALA A 181 7.47 0.31 14.71
CA ALA A 181 7.11 -1.06 15.08
C ALA A 181 7.47 -2.08 13.97
N THR A 182 7.19 -1.73 12.71
CA THR A 182 7.51 -2.57 11.56
C THR A 182 9.02 -2.64 11.32
N ILE A 183 9.71 -1.49 11.39
CA ILE A 183 11.17 -1.41 11.22
C ILE A 183 11.90 -2.24 12.28
N ASN A 184 11.51 -2.10 13.54
CA ASN A 184 12.10 -2.84 14.65
C ASN A 184 11.87 -4.35 14.50
N ALA A 185 10.66 -4.76 14.12
CA ALA A 185 10.35 -6.17 13.88
C ALA A 185 11.22 -6.78 12.76
N PHE A 186 11.43 -6.05 11.65
CA PHE A 186 12.33 -6.51 10.60
C PHE A 186 13.78 -6.63 11.09
N ARG A 187 14.28 -5.66 11.85
CA ARG A 187 15.64 -5.70 12.44
C ARG A 187 15.81 -6.85 13.43
N ALA A 188 14.77 -7.18 14.19
CA ALA A 188 14.81 -8.26 15.16
C ALA A 188 14.82 -9.65 14.51
N ILE A 189 14.27 -9.79 13.31
CA ILE A 189 14.08 -11.08 12.64
C ILE A 189 15.14 -11.35 11.57
N PHE A 190 15.51 -10.34 10.79
CA PHE A 190 16.47 -10.50 9.69
C PHE A 190 17.79 -9.83 10.04
N ASN A 191 18.86 -10.63 10.07
CA ASN A 191 20.21 -10.11 10.24
C ASN A 191 20.72 -9.50 8.93
N ALA A 192 21.47 -8.39 9.04
CA ALA A 192 22.15 -7.74 7.90
C ALA A 192 21.25 -7.33 6.72
N VAL A 193 19.95 -7.12 6.95
CA VAL A 193 19.02 -6.61 5.94
C VAL A 193 19.09 -5.09 5.85
N HIS A 194 19.09 -4.54 4.63
CA HIS A 194 18.93 -3.11 4.43
C HIS A 194 17.45 -2.74 4.50
N ILE A 195 17.04 -2.02 5.54
CA ILE A 195 15.66 -1.51 5.68
C ILE A 195 15.63 -0.06 5.19
N SER A 196 14.69 0.25 4.30
CA SER A 196 14.44 1.61 3.84
C SER A 196 12.95 1.95 3.93
N GLY A 197 12.65 3.16 4.34
CA GLY A 197 11.36 3.80 4.15
C GLY A 197 11.07 4.07 2.68
N CYS A 198 9.80 4.09 2.32
CA CYS A 198 9.39 4.46 0.97
C CYS A 198 9.60 5.96 0.68
N PHE A 199 10.20 6.29 -0.48
CA PHE A 199 10.36 7.68 -0.93
C PHE A 199 9.04 8.46 -1.01
N PHE A 200 7.94 7.81 -1.41
CA PHE A 200 6.62 8.44 -1.41
C PHE A 200 6.20 8.87 -0.01
N HIS A 201 6.33 7.99 0.98
CA HIS A 201 5.97 8.29 2.37
C HIS A 201 6.90 9.33 3.00
N TYR A 202 8.17 9.40 2.57
CA TYR A 202 9.07 10.50 2.90
C TYR A 202 8.53 11.83 2.37
N ALA A 203 8.31 11.94 1.06
CA ALA A 203 7.80 13.16 0.42
C ALA A 203 6.42 13.58 0.98
N GLN A 204 5.54 12.61 1.24
CA GLN A 204 4.23 12.85 1.85
C GLN A 204 4.36 13.37 3.29
N SER A 205 5.32 12.88 4.06
CA SER A 205 5.59 13.38 5.42
C SER A 205 6.09 14.82 5.40
N LEU A 206 6.97 15.18 4.47
CA LEU A 206 7.39 16.56 4.27
C LEU A 206 6.22 17.46 3.88
N TRP A 207 5.36 16.99 2.97
CA TRP A 207 4.16 17.72 2.57
C TRP A 207 3.18 17.95 3.73
N ARG A 208 2.96 16.92 4.57
CA ARG A 208 2.15 17.07 5.79
C ARG A 208 2.73 18.13 6.72
N LYS A 209 4.06 18.22 6.84
CA LYS A 209 4.69 19.28 7.64
C LYS A 209 4.49 20.68 7.04
N VAL A 210 4.58 20.81 5.72
CA VAL A 210 4.23 22.06 5.01
C VAL A 210 2.79 22.48 5.30
N GLN A 211 1.85 21.52 5.33
CA GLN A 211 0.44 21.78 5.65
C GLN A 211 0.25 22.21 7.10
N GLU A 212 0.85 21.50 8.05
CA GLU A 212 0.84 21.80 9.49
C GLU A 212 1.33 23.22 9.78
N LEU A 213 2.39 23.65 9.08
CA LEU A 213 3.00 24.96 9.25
C LEU A 213 2.28 26.09 8.49
N GLY A 214 1.19 25.78 7.77
CA GLY A 214 0.41 26.75 6.99
C GLY A 214 1.09 27.23 5.71
N LEU A 215 2.11 26.51 5.22
CA LEU A 215 2.93 26.89 4.07
C LEU A 215 2.35 26.44 2.72
N THR A 216 1.24 25.69 2.70
CA THR A 216 0.62 25.12 1.49
C THR A 216 0.44 26.13 0.37
N ARG A 217 -0.05 27.34 0.66
CA ARG A 217 -0.32 28.37 -0.35
C ARG A 217 0.95 28.98 -0.95
N LEU A 218 2.05 28.94 -0.19
CA LEU A 218 3.34 29.45 -0.61
C LEU A 218 4.05 28.44 -1.52
N VAL A 219 4.01 27.16 -1.17
CA VAL A 219 4.69 26.06 -1.88
C VAL A 219 3.87 25.55 -3.08
N ASN A 220 2.54 25.46 -2.97
CA ASN A 220 1.66 24.96 -4.04
C ASN A 220 0.38 25.81 -4.20
N PRO A 221 0.44 26.90 -4.98
CA PRO A 221 -0.66 27.86 -5.10
C PRO A 221 -1.84 27.37 -5.95
N SER A 222 -1.71 26.28 -6.72
CA SER A 222 -2.80 25.74 -7.56
C SER A 222 -4.03 25.30 -6.74
N ASN A 223 -3.84 25.03 -5.44
CA ASN A 223 -4.90 24.73 -4.48
C ASN A 223 -5.56 25.98 -3.86
N ALA A 224 -5.11 27.19 -4.18
CA ALA A 224 -5.63 28.43 -3.62
C ALA A 224 -6.60 29.12 -4.59
N ARG A 225 -7.91 28.91 -4.40
CA ARG A 225 -8.98 29.56 -5.21
C ARG A 225 -9.05 31.10 -5.12
N ARG A 226 -8.20 31.74 -4.30
CA ARG A 226 -8.01 33.20 -4.19
C ARG A 226 -6.83 33.47 -3.26
N SER A 227 -5.75 34.09 -3.76
CA SER A 227 -5.12 35.28 -3.13
C SER A 227 -3.74 35.59 -3.72
N SER A 228 -3.60 36.85 -4.10
CA SER A 228 -2.42 37.56 -4.62
C SER A 228 -1.36 37.91 -3.56
N LYS A 229 -1.22 37.13 -2.48
CA LYS A 229 -0.44 37.57 -1.31
C LYS A 229 1.09 37.44 -1.43
N PHE A 230 1.59 36.65 -2.37
CA PHE A 230 3.03 36.39 -2.56
C PHE A 230 3.44 36.73 -3.99
N SER A 231 4.68 37.19 -4.19
CA SER A 231 5.24 37.41 -5.53
C SER A 231 5.50 36.09 -6.25
N ASN A 232 5.64 36.13 -7.58
CA ASN A 232 6.01 34.94 -8.36
C ASN A 232 7.41 34.42 -7.99
N GLU A 233 8.35 35.33 -7.74
CA GLU A 233 9.69 35.02 -7.23
C GLU A 233 9.64 34.23 -5.92
N ALA A 234 8.87 34.72 -4.94
CA ALA A 234 8.73 34.06 -3.63
C ALA A 234 8.11 32.66 -3.74
N ARG A 235 7.15 32.47 -4.65
CA ARG A 235 6.55 31.15 -4.93
C ARG A 235 7.55 30.21 -5.59
N LYS A 236 8.33 30.69 -6.56
CA LYS A 236 9.36 29.91 -7.22
C LYS A 236 10.41 29.46 -6.21
N ASN A 237 10.93 30.38 -5.40
CA ASN A 237 11.91 30.05 -4.35
C ASN A 237 11.35 29.04 -3.35
N ALA A 238 10.10 29.19 -2.91
CA ALA A 238 9.47 28.23 -2.01
C ALA A 238 9.27 26.84 -2.62
N LYS A 239 8.95 26.78 -3.91
CA LYS A 239 8.88 25.51 -4.65
C LYS A 239 10.26 24.86 -4.73
N ASP A 240 11.28 25.61 -5.13
CA ASP A 240 12.65 25.10 -5.27
C ASP A 240 13.23 24.64 -3.92
N TRP A 241 12.99 25.38 -2.85
CA TRP A 241 13.33 25.01 -1.48
C TRP A 241 12.66 23.69 -1.03
N PHE A 242 11.35 23.55 -1.26
CA PHE A 242 10.64 22.33 -0.91
C PHE A 242 11.07 21.14 -1.78
N MET A 243 11.33 21.38 -3.07
CA MET A 243 11.86 20.36 -3.97
C MET A 243 13.29 19.95 -3.60
N ALA A 244 14.11 20.87 -3.08
CA ALA A 244 15.42 20.54 -2.53
C ALA A 244 15.29 19.58 -1.34
N ALA A 245 14.37 19.86 -0.41
CA ALA A 245 14.09 18.98 0.74
C ALA A 245 13.69 17.56 0.30
N ILE A 246 12.83 17.44 -0.72
CA ILE A 246 12.47 16.14 -1.31
C ILE A 246 13.68 15.50 -2.01
N GLY A 247 14.45 16.29 -2.74
CA GLY A 247 15.61 15.87 -3.53
C GLY A 247 16.78 15.33 -2.71
N LEU A 248 16.87 15.69 -1.42
CA LEU A 248 17.91 15.15 -0.53
C LEU A 248 17.93 13.63 -0.47
N ALA A 249 16.77 12.97 -0.62
CA ALA A 249 16.70 11.51 -0.60
C ALA A 249 17.34 10.89 -1.85
N LEU A 250 17.58 11.68 -2.90
CA LEU A 250 18.06 11.20 -4.21
C LEU A 250 19.55 11.44 -4.41
N ILE A 251 20.22 12.18 -3.52
CA ILE A 251 21.64 12.52 -3.65
C ILE A 251 22.51 11.61 -2.76
N PRO A 252 23.82 11.49 -3.05
CA PRO A 252 24.74 10.75 -2.21
C PRO A 252 24.64 11.17 -0.73
N PRO A 253 24.59 10.24 0.24
CA PRO A 253 24.43 10.57 1.67
C PRO A 253 25.46 11.59 2.18
N ASN A 254 26.70 11.50 1.72
CA ASN A 254 27.79 12.41 2.10
C ASN A 254 27.60 13.86 1.59
N LEU A 255 26.64 14.11 0.70
CA LEU A 255 26.30 15.45 0.21
C LEU A 255 25.03 16.04 0.86
N VAL A 256 24.28 15.24 1.63
CA VAL A 256 22.96 15.63 2.17
C VAL A 256 23.06 16.88 3.04
N GLU A 257 23.94 16.86 4.04
CA GLU A 257 24.07 17.95 5.00
C GLU A 257 24.49 19.26 4.33
N LYS A 258 25.58 19.22 3.56
CA LYS A 258 26.07 20.38 2.80
C LYS A 258 25.01 20.95 1.87
N THR A 259 24.34 20.09 1.09
CA THR A 259 23.31 20.53 0.13
C THR A 259 22.12 21.16 0.84
N TRP A 260 21.74 20.66 2.02
CA TRP A 260 20.65 21.25 2.78
C TRP A 260 21.02 22.61 3.37
N ILE A 261 22.24 22.77 3.87
CA ILE A 261 22.76 24.06 4.37
C ILE A 261 22.70 25.12 3.26
N GLU A 262 23.22 24.81 2.07
CA GLU A 262 23.18 25.72 0.92
C GLU A 262 21.72 26.06 0.51
N ALA A 263 20.82 25.08 0.53
CA ALA A 263 19.41 25.31 0.25
C ALA A 263 18.71 26.18 1.31
N MET A 264 19.11 26.04 2.59
CA MET A 264 18.60 26.90 3.66
C MET A 264 19.05 28.35 3.46
N ASP A 265 20.30 28.58 3.09
CA ASP A 265 20.84 29.94 2.91
C ASP A 265 20.27 30.62 1.66
N GLU A 266 20.18 29.91 0.55
CA GLU A 266 19.80 30.51 -0.74
C GLU A 266 18.30 30.51 -1.02
N LYS A 267 17.56 29.51 -0.51
CA LYS A 267 16.19 29.23 -0.98
C LYS A 267 15.12 29.39 0.09
N THR A 268 15.48 29.53 1.37
CA THR A 268 14.49 29.64 2.45
C THR A 268 13.55 30.83 2.20
N PRO A 269 12.23 30.60 2.08
CA PRO A 269 11.29 31.68 1.86
C PRO A 269 11.22 32.62 3.05
N THR A 270 11.07 33.93 2.79
CA THR A 270 10.88 34.99 3.79
C THR A 270 9.51 34.89 4.49
N HIS A 271 9.33 33.83 5.26
CA HIS A 271 8.13 33.53 6.03
C HIS A 271 8.55 32.83 7.32
N ARG A 272 8.05 33.28 8.48
CA ARG A 272 8.48 32.77 9.80
C ARG A 272 8.36 31.26 9.95
N SER A 273 7.34 30.65 9.33
CA SER A 273 7.14 29.20 9.41
C SER A 273 8.14 28.41 8.56
N SER A 274 8.86 29.03 7.61
CA SER A 274 9.87 28.32 6.81
C SER A 274 11.06 27.90 7.67
N VAL A 275 11.48 28.74 8.63
CA VAL A 275 12.54 28.39 9.59
C VAL A 275 12.15 27.15 10.40
N LYS A 276 10.89 27.07 10.86
CA LYS A 276 10.38 25.89 11.56
C LYS A 276 10.41 24.60 10.71
N PHE A 277 10.29 24.72 9.39
CA PHE A 277 10.43 23.58 8.49
C PHE A 277 11.90 23.19 8.34
N ASN A 278 12.82 24.17 8.28
CA ASN A 278 14.27 23.90 8.29
C ASN A 278 14.69 23.18 9.58
N ASP A 279 14.25 23.66 10.74
CA ASP A 279 14.52 23.02 12.04
C ASP A 279 13.98 21.57 12.06
N TYR A 280 12.79 21.36 11.50
CA TYR A 280 12.22 20.03 11.35
C TYR A 280 13.07 19.14 10.44
N MET A 281 13.52 19.63 9.29
CA MET A 281 14.39 18.88 8.37
C MET A 281 15.70 18.47 9.05
N VAL A 282 16.36 19.39 9.75
CA VAL A 282 17.60 19.13 10.49
C VAL A 282 17.39 18.06 11.57
N SER A 283 16.47 18.32 12.50
CA SER A 283 16.22 17.42 13.65
C SER A 283 15.61 16.07 13.25
N THR A 284 14.95 15.96 12.10
CA THR A 284 14.24 14.73 11.72
C THR A 284 15.04 13.88 10.74
N TYR A 285 15.81 14.48 9.82
CA TYR A 285 16.40 13.77 8.69
C TYR A 285 17.88 14.10 8.43
N VAL A 286 18.29 15.36 8.53
CA VAL A 286 19.58 15.82 7.97
C VAL A 286 20.74 15.70 8.94
N ASP A 287 20.53 15.97 10.24
CA ASP A 287 21.60 15.90 11.23
C ASP A 287 22.13 14.46 11.36
N ILE A 288 23.40 14.24 11.01
CA ILE A 288 24.00 12.91 11.01
C ILE A 288 24.15 12.30 12.42
N THR A 289 24.18 13.14 13.45
CA THR A 289 24.45 12.74 14.83
C THR A 289 23.18 12.54 15.65
N SER A 290 22.14 13.34 15.38
CA SER A 290 20.97 13.46 16.27
C SER A 290 19.63 13.32 15.56
N SER A 291 19.60 13.14 14.24
CA SER A 291 18.33 13.05 13.51
C SER A 291 17.48 11.87 13.98
N ARG A 292 16.17 12.11 14.03
CA ARG A 292 15.19 11.07 14.40
C ARG A 292 15.23 9.86 13.47
N TYR A 293 15.44 10.08 12.18
CA TYR A 293 15.52 9.01 11.18
C TYR A 293 16.89 9.05 10.49
N PRO A 294 17.72 8.01 10.70
CA PRO A 294 19.01 7.88 10.02
C PRO A 294 18.85 7.92 8.49
N MET A 295 19.85 8.47 7.80
CA MET A 295 19.85 8.60 6.35
C MET A 295 19.62 7.29 5.62
N GLU A 296 20.11 6.17 6.16
CA GLU A 296 19.92 4.83 5.59
C GLU A 296 18.45 4.43 5.47
N LEU A 297 17.58 5.00 6.32
CA LEU A 297 16.15 4.74 6.25
C LEU A 297 15.47 5.54 5.13
N TRP A 298 15.82 6.80 4.88
CA TRP A 298 15.02 7.64 3.97
C TRP A 298 15.72 8.01 2.67
N ASN A 299 17.05 7.88 2.60
CA ASN A 299 17.82 8.11 1.39
C ASN A 299 17.72 6.90 0.45
N VAL A 300 17.35 7.15 -0.80
CA VAL A 300 17.13 6.14 -1.85
C VAL A 300 18.14 6.26 -2.99
N ASN A 301 19.25 6.97 -2.80
CA ASN A 301 20.28 7.15 -3.83
C ASN A 301 20.92 5.83 -4.26
N ASP A 302 21.18 4.90 -3.32
CA ASP A 302 21.72 3.57 -3.67
C ASP A 302 20.71 2.76 -4.51
N ALA A 303 19.43 2.80 -4.14
CA ALA A 303 18.37 2.15 -4.91
C ALA A 303 18.27 2.75 -6.33
N LEU A 304 18.42 4.07 -6.47
CA LEU A 304 18.46 4.75 -7.76
C LEU A 304 19.63 4.28 -8.61
N ARG A 305 20.85 4.21 -8.06
CA ARG A 305 22.04 3.75 -8.79
C ARG A 305 21.94 2.29 -9.24
N LYS A 306 21.25 1.46 -8.44
CA LYS A 306 21.06 0.03 -8.70
C LYS A 306 19.82 -0.27 -9.55
N ASN A 307 19.11 0.74 -10.07
CA ASN A 307 17.84 0.58 -10.78
C ASN A 307 16.82 -0.27 -10.00
N LEU A 308 16.79 -0.09 -8.67
CA LEU A 308 15.83 -0.74 -7.79
C LEU A 308 14.60 0.16 -7.59
N PRO A 309 13.42 -0.42 -7.30
CA PRO A 309 12.24 0.33 -6.89
C PRO A 309 12.52 1.24 -5.70
N ARG A 310 12.51 2.56 -5.94
CA ARG A 310 12.64 3.63 -4.93
C ARG A 310 11.30 4.08 -4.35
N THR A 311 10.23 3.93 -5.13
CA THR A 311 8.86 4.20 -4.72
C THR A 311 8.08 2.90 -4.57
N ASN A 312 7.08 2.92 -3.71
CA ASN A 312 6.06 1.91 -3.53
C ASN A 312 4.93 2.04 -4.57
N ASN A 313 5.13 2.70 -5.72
CA ASN A 313 4.06 2.96 -6.71
C ASN A 313 3.28 1.69 -7.09
N HIS A 314 3.97 0.55 -7.17
CA HIS A 314 3.33 -0.76 -7.42
C HIS A 314 2.43 -1.20 -6.27
N VAL A 315 2.89 -0.99 -5.03
CA VAL A 315 2.16 -1.29 -3.80
C VAL A 315 0.96 -0.34 -3.66
N GLU A 316 1.11 0.94 -3.99
CA GLU A 316 0.00 1.90 -4.01
C GLU A 316 -0.99 1.60 -5.12
N GLY A 317 -0.51 1.25 -6.31
CA GLY A 317 -1.33 0.78 -7.41
C GLY A 317 -2.11 -0.46 -7.01
N TYR A 318 -1.49 -1.38 -6.27
CA TYR A 318 -2.15 -2.55 -5.71
C TYR A 318 -3.18 -2.18 -4.63
N ASN A 319 -2.87 -1.28 -3.70
CA ASN A 319 -3.84 -0.78 -2.72
C ASN A 319 -5.02 -0.05 -3.39
N GLY A 320 -4.76 0.70 -4.45
CA GLY A 320 -5.78 1.32 -5.29
C GLY A 320 -6.67 0.27 -5.95
N ARG A 321 -6.07 -0.81 -6.48
CA ARG A 321 -6.78 -1.97 -7.01
C ARG A 321 -7.64 -2.64 -5.92
N LEU A 322 -7.09 -2.91 -4.74
CA LEU A 322 -7.86 -3.42 -3.61
C LEU A 322 -9.04 -2.49 -3.27
N GLY A 323 -8.83 -1.17 -3.28
CA GLY A 323 -9.87 -0.18 -3.07
C GLY A 323 -10.96 -0.16 -4.16
N SER A 324 -10.69 -0.70 -5.35
CA SER A 324 -11.67 -0.89 -6.42
C SER A 324 -12.43 -2.22 -6.31
N LEU A 325 -11.79 -3.25 -5.74
CA LEU A 325 -12.39 -4.58 -5.53
C LEU A 325 -13.30 -4.60 -4.30
N PHE A 326 -12.90 -3.86 -3.25
CA PHE A 326 -13.58 -3.87 -1.96
C PHE A 326 -14.36 -2.59 -1.70
N PRO A 327 -15.58 -2.67 -1.14
CA PRO A 327 -16.18 -1.53 -0.47
C PRO A 327 -15.32 -1.11 0.75
N VAL A 328 -15.63 0.05 1.30
CA VAL A 328 -15.13 0.42 2.63
C VAL A 328 -15.66 -0.60 3.63
N HIS A 329 -14.75 -1.26 4.36
CA HIS A 329 -15.06 -2.29 5.34
C HIS A 329 -15.93 -3.47 4.83
N PRO A 330 -15.40 -4.32 3.94
CA PRO A 330 -16.14 -5.47 3.42
C PRO A 330 -16.49 -6.48 4.51
N HIS A 331 -17.54 -7.27 4.27
CA HIS A 331 -17.82 -8.46 5.08
C HIS A 331 -16.64 -9.43 5.00
N LEU A 332 -16.21 -10.00 6.14
CA LEU A 332 -14.99 -10.82 6.22
C LEU A 332 -14.99 -11.99 5.23
N PHE A 333 -16.10 -12.71 5.11
CA PHE A 333 -16.21 -13.83 4.16
C PHE A 333 -16.05 -13.36 2.71
N ARG A 334 -16.71 -12.27 2.33
CA ARG A 334 -16.51 -11.65 1.02
C ARG A 334 -15.06 -11.22 0.80
N PHE A 335 -14.44 -10.66 1.83
CA PHE A 335 -13.04 -10.26 1.77
C PHE A 335 -12.15 -11.46 1.42
N ILE A 336 -12.34 -12.58 2.13
CA ILE A 336 -11.57 -13.81 1.90
C ILE A 336 -11.83 -14.37 0.50
N GLU A 337 -13.09 -14.41 0.03
CA GLU A 337 -13.46 -14.81 -1.33
C GLU A 337 -12.69 -14.01 -2.39
N CYS A 338 -12.85 -12.68 -2.39
CA CYS A 338 -12.20 -11.85 -3.40
C CYS A 338 -10.67 -11.84 -3.23
N LEU A 339 -10.16 -12.03 -2.00
CA LEU A 339 -8.71 -12.14 -1.77
C LEU A 339 -8.13 -13.39 -2.44
N ARG A 340 -8.84 -14.53 -2.44
CA ARG A 340 -8.41 -15.73 -3.17
C ARG A 340 -8.36 -15.49 -4.66
N ASP A 341 -9.43 -14.91 -5.22
CA ASP A 341 -9.50 -14.59 -6.65
C ASP A 341 -8.37 -13.64 -7.06
N GLU A 342 -8.15 -12.59 -6.26
CA GLU A 342 -7.07 -11.63 -6.50
C GLU A 342 -5.69 -12.28 -6.36
N HIS A 343 -5.49 -13.15 -5.38
CA HIS A 343 -4.23 -13.88 -5.20
C HIS A 343 -3.90 -14.77 -6.41
N VAL A 344 -4.89 -15.52 -6.91
CA VAL A 344 -4.71 -16.36 -8.10
C VAL A 344 -4.50 -15.52 -9.35
N TYR A 345 -5.16 -14.37 -9.46
CA TYR A 345 -4.94 -13.41 -10.54
C TYR A 345 -3.50 -12.88 -10.55
N GLN A 346 -2.98 -12.47 -9.39
CA GLN A 346 -1.60 -11.98 -9.26
C GLN A 346 -0.57 -13.07 -9.57
N HIS A 347 -0.81 -14.31 -9.13
CA HIS A 347 0.00 -15.46 -9.49
C HIS A 347 0.02 -15.69 -11.03
N HIS A 348 -1.13 -15.72 -11.69
CA HIS A 348 -1.19 -15.89 -13.15
C HIS A 348 -0.45 -14.78 -13.90
N LEU A 349 -0.61 -13.53 -13.46
CA LEU A 349 0.12 -12.41 -14.04
C LEU A 349 1.64 -12.55 -13.87
N ALA A 350 2.09 -13.05 -12.72
CA ALA A 350 3.51 -13.29 -12.46
C ALA A 350 4.08 -14.34 -13.42
N GLU A 351 3.40 -15.47 -13.58
CA GLU A 351 3.81 -16.56 -14.48
C GLU A 351 3.82 -16.11 -15.96
N GLN A 352 2.79 -15.36 -16.39
CA GLN A 352 2.78 -14.76 -17.74
C GLN A 352 3.95 -13.80 -17.95
N SER A 353 4.26 -12.98 -16.94
CA SER A 353 5.37 -12.02 -17.00
C SER A 353 6.73 -12.74 -17.09
N ARG A 354 6.92 -13.82 -16.33
CA ARG A 354 8.12 -14.67 -16.39
C ARG A 354 8.29 -15.31 -17.77
N ALA A 355 7.23 -15.92 -18.30
CA ALA A 355 7.26 -16.54 -19.61
C ALA A 355 7.56 -15.53 -20.72
N HIS A 356 6.98 -14.33 -20.64
CA HIS A 356 7.27 -13.27 -21.61
C HIS A 356 8.72 -12.83 -21.57
N VAL A 357 9.28 -12.57 -20.38
CA VAL A 357 10.71 -12.19 -20.23
C VAL A 357 11.63 -13.28 -20.77
N ALA A 358 11.33 -14.55 -20.49
CA ALA A 358 12.11 -15.68 -21.01
C ALA A 358 12.09 -15.76 -22.54
N ASN A 359 10.96 -15.41 -23.18
CA ASN A 359 10.78 -15.51 -24.62
C ASN A 359 11.29 -14.28 -25.40
N THR A 360 11.15 -13.07 -24.84
CA THR A 360 11.42 -11.83 -25.58
C THR A 360 12.64 -11.07 -25.08
N GLY A 361 13.19 -11.43 -23.91
CA GLY A 361 14.22 -10.65 -23.23
C GLY A 361 13.74 -9.26 -22.78
N SER A 362 12.45 -8.96 -22.93
CA SER A 362 11.84 -7.66 -22.62
C SER A 362 10.75 -7.82 -21.57
N PHE A 363 10.47 -6.74 -20.82
CA PHE A 363 9.47 -6.77 -19.76
C PHE A 363 8.06 -6.60 -20.31
N PHE A 364 7.14 -7.45 -19.89
CA PHE A 364 5.73 -7.35 -20.26
C PHE A 364 5.04 -6.26 -19.44
N ALA A 365 4.52 -5.23 -20.12
CA ALA A 365 3.64 -4.24 -19.50
C ALA A 365 2.18 -4.75 -19.58
N VAL A 366 1.74 -5.55 -18.60
CA VAL A 366 0.29 -5.81 -18.49
C VAL A 366 -0.34 -4.58 -17.86
N ASN A 367 -0.90 -3.73 -18.72
CA ASN A 367 -1.92 -2.77 -18.31
C ASN A 367 -2.96 -3.52 -17.45
N ARG A 368 -2.94 -3.26 -16.13
CA ARG A 368 -3.88 -3.68 -15.05
C ARG A 368 -3.42 -4.70 -14.00
N GLY A 369 -2.14 -4.87 -13.73
CA GLY A 369 -1.75 -5.53 -12.46
C GLY A 369 -0.27 -5.68 -12.18
N ILE A 370 0.56 -5.68 -13.22
CA ILE A 370 2.01 -5.69 -13.11
C ILE A 370 2.52 -4.48 -13.88
N TYR A 371 2.97 -3.47 -13.16
CA TYR A 371 3.74 -2.40 -13.80
C TYR A 371 5.19 -2.90 -13.88
N PRO A 372 5.81 -2.97 -15.07
CA PRO A 372 7.24 -3.18 -15.17
C PRO A 372 7.96 -1.97 -14.59
N PHE A 373 9.16 -2.20 -14.04
CA PHE A 373 10.06 -1.11 -13.68
C PHE A 373 10.55 -0.42 -14.96
N CYS A 374 9.92 0.69 -15.34
CA CYS A 374 10.51 1.60 -16.32
C CYS A 374 11.62 2.39 -15.61
N GLY A 375 12.86 1.95 -15.79
CA GLY A 375 14.07 2.60 -15.27
C GLY A 375 14.39 3.97 -15.85
N ASN A 376 13.48 4.60 -16.60
CA ASN A 376 13.70 5.93 -17.15
C ASN A 376 12.65 6.92 -16.64
N GLY A 377 13.14 7.89 -15.86
CA GLY A 377 12.43 9.13 -15.61
C GLY A 377 12.23 9.90 -16.91
N SER A 378 10.97 10.16 -17.22
CA SER A 378 10.46 11.28 -18.03
C SER A 378 8.93 11.19 -17.91
N ARG A 379 8.20 12.12 -17.29
CA ARG A 379 8.34 13.57 -17.19
C ARG A 379 7.96 14.09 -15.80
#